data_AF-A0A444UEP0-F1
#
_entry.id   AF-A0A444UEP0-F1
#
_cell.length_a   1.000
_cell.length_b   1.000
_cell.length_c   1.000
_cell.angle_alpha   90.00
_cell.angle_beta   90.00
_cell.angle_gamma   90.00
#
_symmetry.space_group_name_H-M   'P 1'
#
loop_
_entity.id
_entity.type
_entity.pdbx_description
1 polymer ?
#
loop_
_entity_poly.entity_id
_entity_poly.type
_entity_poly.pdbx_seq_one_letter_code
_entity_poly.pdbx_strand_id
1 'polypeptide(L)'
;MNSTMECMTMNTERPTEHPRVKKEIAPEESERRKRRRERNKIAAAKCRNKKKERTDILQKESEKLESINASLKSQIEELKSEKQQLVYMLNLHRPTCIVRAQIGRTPEDERNLFIQQITEGTLQG
;
A
#
# COMPACT_ATOMS: atom_id res chain seq x y z
N MET A 1 -27.72 26.87 -2.12
CA MET A 1 -28.02 27.20 -0.72
C MET A 1 -26.96 26.53 0.13
N ASN A 2 -25.90 27.25 0.49
CA ASN A 2 -24.75 26.68 1.21
C ASN A 2 -24.96 26.93 2.70
N SER A 3 -25.25 25.85 3.45
CA SER A 3 -25.45 25.87 4.90
C SER A 3 -24.15 25.50 5.60
N THR A 4 -23.36 26.51 5.94
CA THR A 4 -22.18 26.36 6.81
C THR A 4 -22.65 26.27 8.24
N MET A 5 -22.48 25.10 8.89
CA MET A 5 -22.60 25.00 10.35
C MET A 5 -21.29 25.53 10.96
N GLU A 6 -21.37 26.66 11.64
CA GLU A 6 -20.28 27.25 12.41
C GLU A 6 -20.06 26.43 13.69
N CYS A 7 -18.84 25.90 13.87
CA CYS A 7 -18.40 25.31 15.12
C CYS A 7 -18.19 26.44 16.14
N MET A 8 -19.05 26.49 17.15
CA MET A 8 -18.99 27.44 18.27
C MET A 8 -17.65 27.31 19.02
N THR A 9 -16.75 28.26 18.78
CA THR A 9 -15.57 28.44 19.62
C THR A 9 -16.00 29.07 20.95
N MET A 10 -15.96 28.29 22.02
CA MET A 10 -16.09 28.81 23.37
C MET A 10 -14.94 29.79 23.66
N ASN A 11 -15.31 31.04 23.91
CA ASN A 11 -14.42 32.11 24.33
C ASN A 11 -13.79 31.74 25.67
N THR A 12 -12.55 31.24 25.64
CA THR A 12 -11.67 31.32 26.80
C THR A 12 -10.99 32.67 26.73
N GLU A 13 -11.47 33.59 27.55
CA GLU A 13 -10.95 34.95 27.68
C GLU A 13 -9.43 34.89 27.86
N ARG A 14 -8.73 35.44 26.88
CA ARG A 14 -7.28 35.58 26.87
C ARG A 14 -6.92 36.58 27.97
N PRO A 15 -6.11 36.21 28.98
CA PRO A 15 -5.72 37.16 30.02
C PRO A 15 -5.03 38.36 29.38
N THR A 16 -5.67 39.50 29.59
CA THR A 16 -5.26 40.89 29.39
C THR A 16 -3.76 41.10 29.19
N GLU A 17 -3.43 41.81 28.11
CA GLU A 17 -2.13 42.42 27.88
C GLU A 17 -1.76 43.31 29.07
N HIS A 18 -0.85 42.84 29.92
CA HIS A 18 -0.10 43.74 30.78
C HIS A 18 0.86 44.56 29.90
N PRO A 19 0.97 45.89 30.11
CA PRO A 19 1.99 46.69 29.48
C PRO A 19 3.33 45.99 29.70
N ARG A 20 4.08 45.72 28.63
CA ARG A 20 5.47 45.23 28.73
C ARG A 20 6.28 46.31 29.45
N VAL A 21 6.26 46.28 30.78
CA VAL A 21 7.30 46.86 31.60
C VAL A 21 8.56 46.15 31.14
N LYS A 22 9.43 46.88 30.42
CA LYS A 22 10.79 46.45 30.15
C LYS A 22 11.51 46.39 31.52
N LYS A 23 11.19 45.39 32.35
CA LYS A 23 12.12 44.95 33.37
C LYS A 23 13.36 44.58 32.59
N GLU A 24 14.44 45.31 32.81
CA GLU A 24 15.75 44.95 32.29
C GLU A 24 16.05 43.55 32.78
N ILE A 25 15.80 42.57 31.91
CA ILE A 25 16.05 41.16 32.16
C ILE A 25 17.56 41.10 32.37
N ALA A 26 17.99 40.63 33.55
CA ALA A 26 19.41 40.48 33.83
C ALA A 26 20.07 39.76 32.63
N PRO A 27 21.23 40.22 32.15
CA PRO A 27 21.84 39.73 30.91
C PRO A 27 21.93 38.19 30.86
N GLU A 28 22.16 37.55 32.01
CA GLU A 28 22.16 36.10 32.20
C GLU A 28 20.79 35.43 31.92
N GLU A 29 19.68 36.02 32.35
CA GLU A 29 18.32 35.51 32.08
C GLU A 29 17.95 35.64 30.59
N SER A 30 18.42 36.69 29.92
CA SER A 30 18.25 36.88 28.47
C SER A 30 18.95 35.78 27.68
N GLU A 31 20.19 35.43 28.05
CA GLU A 31 20.92 34.33 27.44
C GLU A 31 20.26 32.97 27.68
N ARG A 32 19.83 32.70 28.92
CA ARG A 32 19.09 31.47 29.24
C ARG A 32 17.85 31.32 28.38
N ARG A 33 17.12 32.42 28.15
CA ARG A 33 15.92 32.45 27.30
C ARG A 33 16.28 32.25 25.82
N LYS A 34 17.38 32.82 25.32
CA LYS A 34 17.90 32.55 23.96
C LYS A 34 18.23 31.07 23.76
N ARG A 35 19.00 30.46 24.68
CA ARG A 35 19.35 29.02 24.62
C ARG A 35 18.11 28.12 24.62
N ARG A 36 17.08 28.45 25.42
CA ARG A 36 15.81 27.70 25.45
C ARG A 36 15.06 27.80 24.10
N ARG A 37 15.00 28.99 23.50
CA ARG A 37 14.37 29.19 22.18
C ARG A 37 15.10 28.43 21.09
N GLU A 38 16.43 28.45 21.09
CA GLU A 38 17.21 27.71 20.10
C GLU A 38 16.99 26.20 20.22
N ARG A 39 16.99 25.66 21.45
CA ARG A 39 16.63 24.24 21.69
C ARG A 39 15.23 23.91 21.21
N ASN A 40 14.23 24.77 21.48
CA ASN A 40 12.87 24.55 21.03
C ASN A 40 12.73 24.63 19.51
N LYS A 41 13.45 25.54 18.86
CA LYS A 41 13.52 25.65 17.40
C LYS A 41 14.03 24.36 16.77
N ILE A 42 15.12 23.80 17.29
CA ILE A 42 15.67 22.51 16.85
C ILE A 42 14.67 21.37 17.11
N ALA A 43 14.05 21.32 18.29
CA ALA A 43 13.07 20.29 18.63
C ALA A 43 11.84 20.33 17.71
N ALA A 44 11.33 21.52 17.41
CA ALA A 44 10.21 21.71 16.49
C ALA A 44 10.57 21.29 15.06
N ALA A 45 11.77 21.65 14.58
CA ALA A 45 12.28 21.21 13.29
C ALA A 45 12.41 19.68 13.24
N LYS A 46 12.98 19.05 14.28
CA LYS A 46 13.10 17.59 14.37
C LYS A 46 11.74 16.89 14.38
N CYS A 47 10.76 17.43 15.10
CA CYS A 47 9.39 16.90 15.12
C CYS A 47 8.75 16.95 13.73
N ARG A 48 8.85 18.11 13.05
CA ARG A 48 8.34 18.28 11.68
C ARG A 48 9.03 17.34 10.69
N ASN A 49 10.35 17.23 10.75
CA ASN A 49 11.13 16.35 9.88
C ASN A 49 10.78 14.88 10.13
N LYS A 50 10.69 14.44 11.38
CA LYS A 50 10.30 13.06 11.71
C LYS A 50 8.89 12.73 11.21
N LYS A 51 7.96 13.68 11.30
CA LYS A 51 6.61 13.50 10.75
C LYS A 51 6.65 13.37 9.23
N LYS A 52 7.40 14.25 8.56
CA LYS A 52 7.58 14.22 7.09
C LYS A 52 8.24 12.92 6.62
N GLU A 53 9.33 12.51 7.26
CA GLU A 53 10.03 11.27 6.92
C GLU A 53 9.11 10.06 7.05
N ARG A 54 8.31 10.00 8.14
CA ARG A 54 7.32 8.93 8.31
C ARG A 54 6.28 8.92 7.18
N THR A 55 5.76 10.09 6.79
CA THR A 55 4.79 10.16 5.68
C THR A 55 5.44 9.79 4.34
N ASP A 56 6.67 10.23 4.10
CA ASP A 56 7.40 9.95 2.86
C ASP A 56 7.71 8.44 2.73
N ILE A 57 8.06 7.76 3.84
CA ILE A 57 8.26 6.31 3.85
C ILE A 57 6.97 5.57 3.51
N LEU A 58 5.86 5.91 4.18
CA LEU A 58 4.57 5.26 3.94
C LEU A 58 4.08 5.48 2.50
N GLN A 59 4.28 6.67 1.96
CA GLN A 59 3.92 7.00 0.57
C GLN A 59 4.72 6.14 -0.42
N LYS A 60 6.05 6.07 -0.26
CA LYS A 60 6.91 5.23 -1.11
C LYS A 60 6.57 3.74 -1.02
N GLU A 61 6.20 3.27 0.17
CA GLU A 61 5.78 1.88 0.36
C GLU A 61 4.45 1.60 -0.35
N SER A 62 3.47 2.52 -0.26
CA SER A 62 2.20 2.43 -1.00
C SER A 62 2.45 2.34 -2.50
N GLU A 63 3.22 3.29 -3.05
CA GLU A 63 3.54 3.34 -4.48
C GLU A 63 4.25 2.07 -4.97
N LYS A 64 5.18 1.55 -4.17
CA LYS A 64 5.87 0.30 -4.47
C LYS A 64 4.89 -0.88 -4.51
N LEU A 65 4.02 -1.00 -3.51
CA LEU A 65 3.05 -2.09 -3.44
C LEU A 65 2.02 -2.01 -4.57
N GLU A 66 1.57 -0.81 -4.93
CA GLU A 66 0.67 -0.58 -6.06
C GLU A 66 1.30 -1.00 -7.38
N SER A 67 2.56 -0.63 -7.61
CA SER A 67 3.31 -1.04 -8.80
C SER A 67 3.47 -2.56 -8.89
N ILE A 68 3.85 -3.21 -7.78
CA ILE A 68 3.97 -4.69 -7.73
C ILE A 68 2.61 -5.35 -7.99
N ASN A 69 1.54 -4.84 -7.39
CA ASN A 69 0.19 -5.37 -7.57
C ASN A 69 -0.26 -5.26 -9.04
N ALA A 70 -0.03 -4.12 -9.68
CA ALA A 70 -0.32 -3.92 -11.09
C ALA A 70 0.46 -4.91 -11.99
N SER A 71 1.77 -5.09 -11.72
CA SER A 71 2.60 -6.05 -12.46
C SER A 71 2.10 -7.49 -12.31
N LEU A 72 1.78 -7.92 -11.08
CA LEU A 72 1.26 -9.27 -10.82
C LEU A 72 -0.10 -9.49 -11.50
N LYS A 73 -0.97 -8.48 -11.51
CA LYS A 73 -2.25 -8.56 -12.24
C LYS A 73 -2.06 -8.72 -13.74
N SER A 74 -1.14 -7.98 -14.34
CA SER A 74 -0.78 -8.14 -15.77
C SER A 74 -0.31 -9.56 -16.06
N GLN A 75 0.62 -10.09 -15.26
CA GLN A 75 1.12 -11.45 -15.41
C GLN A 75 0.02 -12.50 -15.29
N ILE A 76 -0.93 -12.31 -14.36
CA ILE A 76 -2.10 -13.20 -14.24
C ILE A 76 -2.96 -13.16 -15.50
N GLU A 77 -3.22 -11.99 -16.07
CA GLU A 77 -4.01 -11.84 -17.29
C GLU A 77 -3.32 -12.45 -18.50
N GLU A 78 -2.01 -12.25 -18.65
CA GLU A 78 -1.18 -12.86 -19.68
C GLU A 78 -1.23 -14.39 -19.61
N LEU A 79 -0.97 -14.96 -18.42
CA LEU A 79 -1.03 -16.42 -18.21
C LEU A 79 -2.42 -17.00 -18.45
N LYS A 80 -3.48 -16.26 -18.10
CA LYS A 80 -4.87 -16.67 -18.41
C LYS A 80 -5.12 -16.70 -19.91
N SER A 81 -4.64 -15.69 -20.64
CA SER A 81 -4.74 -15.62 -22.09
C SER A 81 -4.00 -16.78 -22.76
N GLU A 82 -2.75 -17.03 -22.35
CA GLU A 82 -1.93 -18.13 -22.87
C GLU A 82 -2.60 -19.49 -22.61
N LYS A 83 -3.10 -19.71 -21.39
CA LYS A 83 -3.89 -20.91 -21.07
C LYS A 83 -5.09 -21.06 -22.00
N GLN A 84 -5.85 -20.00 -22.23
CA GLN A 84 -7.02 -20.05 -23.11
C GLN A 84 -6.63 -20.39 -24.55
N GLN A 85 -5.53 -19.83 -25.06
CA GLN A 85 -5.00 -20.13 -26.39
C GLN A 85 -4.57 -21.60 -26.50
N LEU A 86 -3.84 -22.13 -25.52
CA LEU A 86 -3.42 -23.53 -25.50
C LEU A 86 -4.63 -24.48 -25.44
N VAL A 87 -5.62 -24.17 -24.59
CA VAL A 87 -6.86 -24.95 -24.53
C VAL A 87 -7.62 -24.91 -25.86
N TYR A 88 -7.68 -23.75 -26.50
CA TYR A 88 -8.29 -23.60 -27.82
C TYR A 88 -7.58 -24.48 -28.87
N MET A 89 -6.25 -24.42 -28.94
CA MET A 89 -5.46 -25.26 -29.84
C MET A 89 -5.67 -26.75 -29.60
N LEU A 90 -5.69 -27.19 -28.33
CA LEU A 90 -5.96 -28.58 -27.99
C LEU A 90 -7.37 -29.02 -28.41
N ASN A 91 -8.38 -28.17 -28.22
CA ASN A 91 -9.74 -28.46 -28.65
C ASN A 91 -9.86 -28.57 -30.18
N LEU A 92 -9.11 -27.76 -30.94
CA LEU A 92 -9.08 -27.82 -32.39
C LEU A 92 -8.40 -29.11 -32.90
N HIS A 93 -7.34 -29.57 -32.22
CA HIS A 93 -6.65 -30.82 -32.55
C HIS A 93 -7.46 -32.06 -32.16
N ARG A 94 -8.28 -31.99 -31.11
CA ARG A 94 -8.97 -33.14 -30.51
C ARG A 94 -9.71 -34.06 -31.50
N PRO A 95 -10.45 -33.56 -32.50
CA PRO A 95 -11.17 -34.39 -33.48
C PRO A 95 -10.26 -35.11 -34.48
N THR A 96 -9.04 -34.59 -34.72
CA THR A 96 -8.08 -35.14 -35.69
C THR A 96 -6.94 -35.90 -35.02
N CYS A 97 -6.99 -36.02 -33.69
CA CYS A 97 -5.95 -36.67 -32.90
C CYS A 97 -5.91 -38.19 -33.15
N ILE A 98 -4.85 -38.66 -33.79
CA ILE A 98 -4.62 -40.08 -34.14
C ILE A 98 -4.58 -40.97 -32.88
N VAL A 99 -4.09 -40.44 -31.75
CA VAL A 99 -4.02 -41.15 -30.47
C VAL A 99 -5.42 -41.49 -29.93
N ARG A 100 -6.42 -40.63 -30.16
CA ARG A 100 -7.82 -40.87 -29.77
C ARG A 100 -8.58 -41.76 -30.75
N ALA A 101 -8.18 -41.77 -32.02
CA ALA A 101 -8.78 -42.65 -33.02
C ALA A 101 -8.41 -44.14 -32.78
N GLN A 102 -7.30 -44.41 -32.10
CA GLN A 102 -6.78 -45.76 -31.87
C GLN A 102 -7.08 -46.31 -30.46
N ILE A 103 -7.34 -45.44 -29.49
CA ILE A 103 -7.56 -45.82 -28.09
C ILE A 103 -8.86 -45.14 -27.65
N GLY A 104 -9.95 -45.91 -27.54
CA GLY A 104 -11.29 -45.45 -27.15
C GLY A 104 -11.39 -44.97 -25.70
N ARG A 105 -10.49 -44.09 -25.26
CA ARG A 105 -10.50 -43.44 -23.94
C ARG A 105 -11.26 -42.12 -24.05
N THR A 106 -12.21 -41.92 -23.15
CA THR A 106 -13.07 -40.75 -23.19
C THR A 106 -12.31 -39.51 -22.68
N PRO A 107 -12.71 -38.29 -23.12
CA PRO A 107 -12.30 -37.01 -22.51
C PRO A 107 -12.29 -36.94 -20.98
N GLU A 108 -13.17 -37.71 -20.33
CA GLU A 108 -13.35 -37.73 -18.89
C GLU A 108 -12.29 -38.58 -18.20
N ASP A 109 -11.91 -39.70 -18.82
CA ASP A 109 -10.88 -40.59 -18.29
C ASP A 109 -9.51 -39.88 -18.17
N GLU A 110 -9.14 -39.07 -19.18
CA GLU A 110 -7.87 -38.32 -19.17
C GLU A 110 -7.88 -37.16 -18.17
N ARG A 111 -9.02 -36.46 -18.02
CA ARG A 111 -9.16 -35.41 -16.99
C ARG A 111 -9.10 -36.00 -15.59
N ASN A 112 -9.76 -37.13 -15.39
CA ASN A 112 -9.78 -37.82 -14.10
C ASN A 112 -8.38 -38.33 -13.75
N LEU A 113 -7.62 -38.86 -14.72
CA LEU A 113 -6.23 -39.28 -14.51
C LEU A 113 -5.31 -38.10 -14.12
N PHE A 114 -5.46 -36.96 -14.80
CA PHE A 114 -4.65 -35.77 -14.52
C PHE A 114 -4.96 -35.17 -13.14
N ILE A 115 -6.24 -35.10 -12.76
CA ILE A 115 -6.66 -34.64 -11.43
C ILE A 115 -6.12 -35.60 -10.35
N GLN A 116 -6.18 -36.91 -10.61
CA GLN A 116 -5.67 -37.92 -9.69
C GLN A 116 -4.15 -37.79 -9.48
N GLN A 117 -3.37 -37.59 -10.55
CA GLN A 117 -1.92 -37.37 -10.46
C GLN A 117 -1.54 -36.11 -9.66
N ILE A 118 -2.31 -35.02 -9.79
CA ILE A 118 -2.09 -33.81 -8.99
C ILE A 118 -2.39 -34.08 -7.50
N THR A 119 -3.48 -34.80 -7.23
CA THR A 119 -3.92 -35.09 -5.85
C THR A 119 -2.94 -36.01 -5.13
N GLU A 120 -2.41 -37.02 -5.83
CA GLU A 120 -1.42 -37.96 -5.30
C GLU A 120 -0.04 -37.30 -5.11
N GLY A 121 0.35 -36.38 -6.00
CA GLY A 121 1.61 -35.62 -5.88
C GLY A 121 1.62 -34.57 -4.76
N THR A 122 0.45 -34.13 -4.30
CA THR A 122 0.33 -33.12 -3.23
C THR A 122 0.39 -33.74 -1.82
N LEU A 123 0.26 -35.06 -1.70
CA LEU A 123 0.24 -35.78 -0.40
C LEU A 123 1.62 -36.35 0.02
N GLN A 124 2.69 -36.09 -0.74
CA GLN A 124 4.06 -36.51 -0.40
C GLN A 124 4.99 -35.35 0.00
N GLY A 125 4.45 -34.16 0.29
CA GLY A 125 5.19 -33.00 0.79
C GLY A 125 4.70 -32.51 2.14
#